data_AF-A0A842R0W5-F1
#
_entry.id   AF-A0A842R0W5-F1
#
_cell.length_a   1.000
_cell.length_b   1.000
_cell.length_c   1.000
_cell.angle_alpha   90.00
_cell.angle_beta   90.00
_cell.angle_gamma   90.00
#
_symmetry.space_group_name_H-M   'P 1'
#
loop_
_entity.id
_entity.type
_entity.pdbx_description
1 polymer ?
#
loop_
_entity_poly.entity_id
_entity_poly.type
_entity_poly.pdbx_seq_one_letter_code
_entity_poly.pdbx_strand_id
1 'polypeptide(L)' 'MNMDVRTAKVSSKGQIFLPVDIRKQLNIEAGQELVVEVKDGKIMLTPKVKLADLRGIDTKDG' A
#
# COMPACT_ATOMS: atom_id res chain seq x y z
N MET A 1 0.14 -19.98 -2.76
CA MET A 1 0.28 -18.57 -2.34
C MET A 1 1.56 -18.06 -3.00
N ASN A 2 1.46 -17.12 -3.93
CA ASN A 2 2.66 -16.48 -4.47
C ASN A 2 3.11 -15.41 -3.48
N MET A 3 4.30 -15.59 -2.91
CA MET A 3 4.95 -14.57 -2.10
C MET A 3 5.86 -13.75 -3.01
N ASP A 4 5.39 -12.59 -3.43
CA ASP A 4 6.21 -11.63 -4.17
C ASP A 4 7.14 -10.89 -3.21
N VAL A 5 8.32 -11.46 -3.00
CA VAL A 5 9.37 -10.87 -2.15
C VAL A 5 10.33 -10.05 -3.02
N ARG A 6 10.57 -8.80 -2.63
CA ARG A 6 11.57 -7.92 -3.23
C ARG A 6 12.37 -7.22 -2.15
N THR A 7 13.65 -6.97 -2.42
CA THR A 7 14.50 -6.11 -1.59
C THR A 7 14.43 -4.68 -2.10
N ALA A 8 14.26 -3.71 -1.20
CA ALA A 8 14.38 -2.28 -1.51
C ALA A 8 15.48 -1.66 -0.65
N LYS A 9 16.19 -0.69 -1.21
CA LYS A 9 17.21 0.08 -0.48
C LYS A 9 16.57 1.31 0.15
N VAL A 10 16.90 1.58 1.41
CA VAL A 10 16.59 2.84 2.07
C VAL A 10 17.55 3.91 1.55
N SER A 11 17.00 5.01 1.04
CA SER A 11 17.78 6.16 0.60
C SER A 11 18.42 6.89 1.78
N SER A 12 19.36 7.80 1.51
CA SER A 12 19.96 8.64 2.57
C SER A 12 18.94 9.52 3.32
N LYS A 13 17.75 9.72 2.75
CA LYS A 13 16.64 10.47 3.35
C LYS A 13 15.64 9.56 4.08
N GLY A 14 15.94 8.27 4.24
CA GLY A 14 15.04 7.32 4.91
C GLY A 14 13.88 6.83 4.03
N GLN A 15 13.88 7.13 2.73
CA GLN A 15 12.81 6.72 1.82
C GLN A 15 13.09 5.33 1.24
N ILE A 16 12.05 4.52 1.04
CA ILE A 16 12.14 3.30 0.23
C ILE A 16 11.45 3.54 -1.10
N PHE A 17 11.98 2.96 -2.17
CA PHE A 17 11.25 2.88 -3.43
C PHE A 17 10.38 1.63 -3.43
N LEU A 18 9.14 1.74 -3.89
CA LEU A 18 8.28 0.59 -4.12
C LEU A 18 8.58 0.02 -5.51
N PRO A 19 9.02 -1.25 -5.64
CA PRO A 19 9.23 -1.90 -6.93
C PRO A 19 8.00 -1.82 -7.83
N VAL A 20 8.24 -1.67 -9.14
CA VAL A 20 7.18 -1.39 -10.13
C VAL A 20 6.12 -2.48 -10.20
N ASP A 21 6.53 -3.74 -10.00
CA ASP A 21 5.66 -4.91 -9.95
C ASP A 21 4.73 -4.87 -8.74
N ILE A 22 5.28 -4.63 -7.54
CA ILE A 22 4.47 -4.49 -6.31
C ILE A 22 3.51 -3.31 -6.41
N ARG A 23 3.98 -2.16 -6.92
CA ARG A 23 3.14 -0.97 -7.12
C ARG A 23 1.95 -1.26 -8.03
N LYS A 24 2.17 -1.95 -9.16
CA LYS A 24 1.11 -2.31 -10.10
C LYS A 24 0.14 -3.33 -9.51
N GLN A 25 0.64 -4.33 -8.80
CA GLN A 25 -0.18 -5.36 -8.16
C GLN A 25 -1.13 -4.78 -7.11
N LEU A 26 -0.69 -3.76 -6.38
CA LEU A 26 -1.48 -3.10 -5.34
C LEU A 26 -2.21 -1.84 -5.84
N ASN A 27 -2.12 -1.53 -7.15
CA ASN A 27 -2.66 -0.33 -7.76
C ASN A 27 -2.31 0.97 -7.00
N ILE A 28 -1.05 1.10 -6.57
CA ILE A 28 -0.58 2.25 -5.81
C ILE A 28 -0.14 3.36 -6.77
N GLU A 29 -0.69 4.56 -6.59
CA GLU A 29 -0.36 5.72 -7.40
C GLU A 29 0.72 6.61 -6.78
N ALA A 30 1.39 7.42 -7.60
CA ALA A 30 2.35 8.40 -7.10
C ALA A 30 1.65 9.43 -6.20
N GLY A 31 2.19 9.64 -4.99
CA GLY A 31 1.61 10.57 -4.01
C GLY A 31 0.47 9.98 -3.17
N GLN A 32 0.08 8.73 -3.39
CA GLN A 32 -0.88 8.05 -2.51
C GLN A 32 -0.27 7.83 -1.12
N GLU A 33 -1.07 8.10 -0.08
CA GLU A 33 -0.68 7.86 1.30
C GLU A 33 -0.76 6.37 1.65
N LEU A 34 0.21 5.89 2.41
CA LEU A 34 0.22 4.56 3.00
C LEU A 34 0.21 4.69 4.52
N VAL A 35 -0.57 3.84 5.18
CA VAL A 35 -0.46 3.61 6.63
C VAL A 35 0.79 2.78 6.87
N VAL A 36 1.64 3.22 7.80
CA VAL A 36 2.88 2.55 8.18
C VAL A 36 2.75 2.02 9.60
N GLU A 37 2.83 0.71 9.77
CA GLU A 37 2.72 0.06 11.08
C GLU A 37 3.95 -0.82 11.34
N VAL A 38 4.35 -0.93 12.61
CA VAL A 38 5.36 -1.90 13.04
C VAL A 38 4.63 -3.03 13.76
N LYS A 39 4.73 -4.24 13.21
CA LYS A 39 4.09 -5.43 13.78
C LYS A 39 5.05 -6.61 13.69
N ASP A 40 5.30 -7.27 14.82
CA ASP A 40 6.17 -8.46 14.91
C ASP A 40 7.57 -8.25 14.29
N GLY A 41 8.15 -7.07 14.51
CA GLY A 41 9.47 -6.70 13.95
C GLY A 41 9.46 -6.41 12.45
N LYS A 42 8.29 -6.34 11.82
CA LYS A 42 8.12 -6.05 10.39
C LYS A 42 7.43 -4.70 10.18
N ILE A 43 7.77 -4.05 9.08
CA ILE A 43 7.03 -2.87 8.59
C ILE A 43 5.90 -3.35 7.71
N MET A 44 4.67 -2.99 8.07
CA MET A 44 3.47 -3.22 7.27
C MET A 44 3.06 -1.90 6.61
N LEU A 45 2.84 -1.94 5.30
CA LEU A 45 2.42 -0.79 4.51
C LEU A 45 1.06 -1.08 3.90
N THR A 46 0.06 -0.26 4.23
CA THR A 46 -1.32 -0.45 3.76
C THR A 46 -1.77 0.79 2.99
N PRO A 47 -2.23 0.67 1.73
CA PRO A 47 -2.79 1.81 1.01
C PRO A 47 -3.94 2.44 1.78
N LYS A 48 -3.86 3.76 2.00
CA LYS A 48 -4.94 4.49 2.63
C LYS A 48 -6.05 4.72 1.58
N VAL A 49 -7.19 4.09 1.81
CA VAL A 49 -8.39 4.28 0.98
C VAL A 49 -9.07 5.57 1.42
N LYS A 50 -9.39 6.47 0.49
CA LYS A 50 -10.16 7.67 0.84
C LYS A 50 -11.62 7.28 0.95
N LEU A 51 -12.35 7.86 1.91
CA LEU A 51 -13.81 7.66 2.02
C LEU A 51 -14.56 8.00 0.73
N ALA A 52 -14.00 8.90 -0.10
CA ALA A 52 -14.53 9.21 -1.43
C ALA A 52 -14.51 8.00 -2.38
N ASP A 53 -13.52 7.12 -2.27
CA ASP A 53 -13.36 5.90 -3.09
C ASP A 53 -14.30 4.77 -2.62
N LEU A 54 -14.88 4.91 -1.42
CA LEU A 54 -15.88 4.00 -0.85
C LEU A 54 -17.32 4.42 -1.17
N ARG A 55 -17.55 5.55 -1.87
CA ARG A 55 -18.90 5.99 -2.23
C ARG A 55 -19.48 5.06 -3.31
N GLY A 56 -20.50 4.30 -2.95
CA GLY A 56 -21.22 3.40 -3.85
C GLY A 56 -21.35 1.95 -3.37
N ILE A 57 -20.75 1.60 -2.22
CA ILE A 57 -20.90 0.25 -1.62
C ILE A 57 -22.13 0.12 -0.71
N ASP A 58 -22.87 1.20 -0.46
CA ASP A 58 -24.17 1.15 0.21
C ASP A 58 -25.28 0.95 -0.83
N THR A 59 -25.23 -0.19 -1.52
CA THR A 59 -26.48 -0.79 -2.03
C THR A 59 -27.23 -1.27 -0.81
N LYS A 60 -28.16 -0.43 -0.33
CA LYS A 60 -29.31 -0.90 0.41
C LYS A 60 -30.01 -1.94 -0.47
N ASP A 61 -29.70 -3.20 -0.26
CA ASP A 61 -30.61 -4.28 -0.61
C ASP A 61 -31.90 -4.02 0.17
N GLY A 62 -32.90 -3.52 -0.55
CA GLY A 62 -34.28 -3.39 -0.07
C GLY A 62 -35.01 -4.71 -0.09
#